data_AF-K2G9J5-F1
#
_entry.id   AF-K2G9J5-F1
#
_cell.length_a   1.000
_cell.length_b   1.000
_cell.length_c   1.000
_cell.angle_alpha   90.00
_cell.angle_beta   90.00
_cell.angle_gamma   90.00
#
_symmetry.space_group_name_H-M   'P 1'
#
loop_
_entity.id
_entity.type
_entity.pdbx_description
1 polymer ?
#
loop_
_entity_poly.entity_id
_entity_poly.type
_entity_poly.pdbx_seq_one_letter_code
_entity_poly.pdbx_strand_id
1 'polypeptide(L)'
;MYNQNQTQTQNQNQPRESIFSKALRAGGKNYFFDVKQASNGSNYLTITDSYKNQKGEQVTNKVMIFKDHIANFIATMEEAKTHLQ
;
A
#
# COMPACT_ATOMS: atom_id res chain seq x y z
N MET A 1 19.20 8.55 33.08
CA MET A 1 19.37 7.12 32.73
C MET A 1 18.81 6.91 31.34
N TYR A 2 19.66 6.99 30.31
CA TYR A 2 19.31 6.53 28.96
C TYR A 2 19.32 5.00 28.98
N ASN A 3 18.33 4.36 28.35
CA ASN A 3 18.44 2.95 28.03
C ASN A 3 18.55 2.80 26.50
N GLN A 4 19.79 2.54 26.07
CA GLN A 4 20.14 2.10 24.75
C GLN A 4 19.75 0.63 24.60
N ASN A 5 19.01 0.32 23.54
CA ASN A 5 19.15 -0.93 22.78
C ASN A 5 18.66 -0.65 21.34
N GLN A 6 19.57 -0.13 20.52
CA GLN A 6 19.62 -0.44 19.09
C GLN A 6 20.23 -1.86 19.01
N THR A 7 19.74 -2.81 18.22
CA THR A 7 19.76 -2.78 16.76
C THR A 7 18.80 -3.84 16.20
N GLN A 8 17.85 -3.40 15.35
CA GLN A 8 17.45 -4.22 14.21
C GLN A 8 17.66 -3.35 12.98
N THR A 9 18.70 -3.69 12.23
CA THR A 9 19.05 -3.10 10.95
C THR A 9 17.88 -3.22 10.00
N GLN A 10 17.17 -2.11 9.75
CA GLN A 10 16.33 -1.96 8.59
C GLN A 10 16.90 -0.85 7.71
N ASN A 11 17.90 -1.22 6.90
CA ASN A 11 18.04 -0.61 5.58
C ASN A 11 16.76 -0.95 4.80
N GLN A 12 15.66 -0.26 5.07
CA GLN A 12 14.48 -0.29 4.23
C GLN A 12 14.33 1.09 3.68
N ASN A 13 14.78 1.25 2.43
CA ASN A 13 14.46 2.31 1.48
C ASN A 13 13.85 3.55 2.12
N GLN A 14 14.56 4.68 2.11
CA GLN A 14 13.88 5.98 2.21
C GLN A 14 12.58 5.88 1.41
N PRO A 15 11.42 6.17 2.03
CA PRO A 15 10.15 6.01 1.34
C PRO A 15 10.28 6.81 0.06
N ARG A 16 10.35 6.12 -1.10
CA ARG A 16 10.32 6.81 -2.39
C ARG A 16 9.07 7.66 -2.33
N GLU A 17 9.25 8.97 -2.34
CA GLU A 17 8.15 9.90 -2.20
C GLU A 17 7.09 9.51 -3.23
N SER A 18 5.88 9.29 -2.74
CA SER A 18 4.76 8.97 -3.61
C SER A 18 4.44 10.23 -4.40
N ILE A 19 4.44 10.12 -5.73
CA ILE A 19 4.00 11.21 -6.61
C ILE A 19 2.49 11.48 -6.49
N PHE A 20 1.75 10.50 -5.94
CA PHE A 20 0.36 10.63 -5.55
C PHE A 20 0.09 9.70 -4.37
N SER A 21 -0.70 10.13 -3.39
CA SER A 21 -1.20 9.27 -2.31
C SER A 21 -2.63 9.65 -1.94
N LYS A 22 -3.48 8.64 -1.72
CA LYS A 22 -4.85 8.81 -1.22
C LYS A 22 -5.19 7.74 -0.19
N ALA A 23 -5.73 8.17 0.95
CA ALA A 23 -6.24 7.28 1.98
C ALA A 23 -7.77 7.13 1.89
N LEU A 24 -8.27 5.93 2.18
CA LEU A 24 -9.69 5.63 2.35
C LEU A 24 -9.87 4.84 3.65
N ARG A 25 -10.65 5.39 4.58
CA ARG A 25 -11.04 4.69 5.80
C ARG A 25 -12.41 4.07 5.63
N ALA A 26 -12.52 2.76 5.85
CA ALA A 26 -13.78 2.03 5.78
C ALA A 26 -13.92 1.14 7.01
N GLY A 27 -14.68 1.62 8.00
CA GLY A 27 -14.84 0.96 9.30
C GLY A 27 -13.50 0.77 10.01
N GLY A 28 -13.17 -0.49 10.30
CA GLY A 28 -11.92 -0.90 10.97
C GLY A 28 -10.72 -1.07 10.05
N LYS A 29 -10.86 -0.80 8.74
CA LYS A 29 -9.78 -0.91 7.75
C LYS A 29 -9.39 0.46 7.20
N ASN A 30 -8.10 0.64 6.94
CA ASN A 30 -7.54 1.77 6.19
C ASN A 30 -6.95 1.23 4.89
N TYR A 31 -7.25 1.91 3.79
CA TYR A 31 -6.67 1.64 2.48
C TYR A 31 -5.81 2.83 2.07
N PHE A 32 -4.66 2.58 1.49
CA PHE A 32 -3.75 3.59 0.95
C PHE A 32 -3.45 3.26 -0.50
N PHE A 33 -3.67 4.24 -1.37
CA PHE A 33 -3.43 4.14 -2.81
C PHE A 33 -2.29 5.10 -3.15
N ASP A 34 -1.09 4.55 -3.33
CA ASP A 34 0.11 5.33 -3.62
C ASP A 34 0.59 5.08 -5.06
N VAL A 35 0.90 6.13 -5.82
CA VAL A 35 1.67 6.01 -7.06
C VAL A 35 3.13 6.36 -6.75
N LYS A 36 4.06 5.47 -7.13
CA LYS A 36 5.50 5.61 -6.88
C LYS A 36 6.27 5.40 -8.17
N GLN A 37 7.49 5.93 -8.23
CA GLN A 37 8.39 5.74 -9.37
C GLN A 37 9.40 4.62 -9.07
N ALA A 38 9.59 3.71 -10.04
CA ALA A 38 10.63 2.71 -10.04
C ALA A 38 11.99 3.35 -10.40
N SER A 39 13.09 2.64 -10.14
CA SER A 39 14.43 3.13 -10.48
C SER A 39 14.63 3.37 -11.98
N ASN A 40 13.87 2.69 -12.84
CA ASN A 40 13.86 2.89 -14.30
C ASN A 40 12.95 4.04 -14.76
N GLY A 41 12.43 4.86 -13.84
CA GLY A 41 11.53 5.98 -14.14
C GLY A 41 10.06 5.58 -14.37
N SER A 42 9.73 4.29 -14.40
CA SER A 42 8.35 3.83 -14.62
C SER A 42 7.51 3.93 -13.35
N ASN A 43 6.27 4.38 -13.48
CA ASN A 43 5.35 4.47 -12.35
C ASN A 43 4.72 3.11 -12.02
N TYR A 44 4.36 2.90 -10.76
CA TYR A 44 3.57 1.75 -10.31
C TYR A 44 2.63 2.17 -9.20
N LEU A 45 1.49 1.48 -9.11
CA LEU A 45 0.51 1.64 -8.03
C LEU A 45 0.87 0.69 -6.89
N THR A 46 0.75 1.17 -5.66
CA THR A 46 0.75 0.36 -4.45
C THR A 46 -0.59 0.56 -3.74
N ILE A 47 -1.30 -0.55 -3.49
CA ILE A 47 -2.50 -0.57 -2.65
C ILE A 47 -2.11 -1.24 -1.35
N THR A 48 -2.26 -0.54 -0.23
CA THR A 48 -2.01 -1.07 1.10
C THR A 48 -3.33 -1.12 1.86
N ASP A 49 -3.72 -2.27 2.38
CA ASP A 49 -4.79 -2.38 3.37
C ASP A 49 -4.18 -2.60 4.75
N SER A 50 -4.74 -1.95 5.76
CA SER A 50 -4.31 -2.11 7.13
C SER A 50 -5.50 -2.16 8.08
N TYR A 51 -5.45 -3.03 9.07
CA TYR A 51 -6.51 -3.20 10.07
C TYR A 51 -5.94 -3.71 11.39
N LYS A 52 -6.63 -3.46 12.50
CA LYS A 52 -6.29 -4.10 13.78
C LYS A 52 -6.98 -5.46 13.89
N ASN A 53 -6.23 -6.51 14.19
CA ASN A 53 -6.79 -7.83 14.44
C ASN A 53 -7.42 -7.92 15.84
N GLN A 54 -7.99 -9.09 16.19
CA GLN A 54 -8.64 -9.31 17.50
C GLN A 54 -7.68 -9.20 18.69
N LYS A 55 -6.37 -9.36 18.47
CA LYS A 55 -5.31 -9.17 19.49
C LYS A 55 -4.89 -7.71 19.62
N GLY A 56 -5.47 -6.80 18.83
CA GLY A 56 -5.11 -5.39 18.79
C GLY A 56 -3.87 -5.07 17.95
N GLU A 57 -3.28 -6.05 17.29
CA GLU A 57 -2.08 -5.91 16.47
C GLU A 57 -2.44 -5.31 15.10
N GLN A 58 -1.59 -4.40 14.60
CA GLN A 58 -1.75 -3.83 13.27
C GLN A 58 -1.30 -4.84 12.21
N VAL A 59 -2.25 -5.30 11.41
CA VAL A 59 -1.99 -6.11 10.21
C VAL A 59 -1.99 -5.19 9.00
N THR A 60 -1.06 -5.41 8.07
CA THR A 60 -0.91 -4.62 6.85
C THR A 60 -0.61 -5.58 5.70
N ASN A 61 -1.42 -5.56 4.63
CA ASN A 61 -1.09 -6.21 3.37
C ASN A 61 -0.84 -5.16 2.29
N LYS A 62 -0.03 -5.55 1.29
CA LYS A 62 0.42 -4.64 0.23
C LYS A 62 0.41 -5.36 -1.11
N VAL A 63 -0.20 -4.71 -2.09
CA VAL A 63 -0.22 -5.14 -3.49
C VAL A 63 0.48 -4.08 -4.33
N MET A 64 1.33 -4.50 -5.26
CA MET A 64 2.00 -3.63 -6.21
C MET A 64 1.58 -3.98 -7.63
N ILE A 65 1.17 -2.99 -8.41
CA ILE A 65 0.73 -3.13 -9.79
C ILE A 65 1.59 -2.22 -10.67
N PHE A 66 2.37 -2.83 -11.55
CA PHE A 66 3.22 -2.10 -12.48
C PHE A 66 2.41 -1.49 -13.62
N LYS A 67 2.95 -0.43 -14.24
CA LYS A 67 2.32 0.33 -15.33
C LYS A 67 1.71 -0.56 -16.42
N ASP A 68 2.42 -1.58 -16.86
CA ASP A 68 1.99 -2.42 -17.99
C ASP A 68 0.76 -3.28 -17.68
N HIS A 69 0.43 -3.46 -16.39
CA HIS A 69 -0.73 -4.25 -15.95
C HIS A 69 -1.89 -3.38 -15.45
N ILE A 70 -1.71 -2.07 -15.33
CA ILE A 70 -2.70 -1.19 -14.68
C ILE A 70 -4.04 -1.16 -15.44
N ALA A 71 -3.99 -1.18 -16.77
CA ALA A 71 -5.19 -1.13 -17.60
C ALA A 71 -6.08 -2.36 -17.38
N ASN A 72 -5.49 -3.56 -17.44
CA ASN A 72 -6.22 -4.80 -17.19
C ASN A 72 -6.73 -4.87 -15.75
N PHE A 73 -5.91 -4.44 -14.79
CA PHE A 73 -6.31 -4.41 -13.38
C PHE A 73 -7.55 -3.54 -13.15
N ILE A 74 -7.59 -2.32 -13.70
CA ILE A 74 -8.74 -1.42 -13.57
C ILE A 74 -9.97 -1.97 -14.30
N ALA A 75 -9.80 -2.56 -15.49
CA ALA A 75 -10.91 -3.19 -16.21
C ALA A 75 -11.56 -4.31 -15.38
N THR A 76 -10.75 -5.20 -14.80
CA THR A 76 -11.24 -6.26 -13.91
C THR A 76 -11.87 -5.71 -12.63
N MET A 77 -11.35 -4.61 -12.07
CA MET A 77 -11.97 -3.96 -10.91
C MET A 77 -13.36 -3.37 -11.23
N GLU A 78 -13.52 -2.70 -12.37
CA GLU A 78 -14.81 -2.15 -12.79
C GLU A 78 -15.81 -3.27 -13.11
N GLU A 79 -15.36 -4.40 -13.69
CA GLU A 79 -16.18 -5.59 -13.88
C GLU A 79 -16.64 -6.15 -12.53
N ALA A 80 -15.71 -6.37 -11.58
CA ALA A 80 -16.03 -6.89 -10.25
C ALA A 80 -17.05 -5.99 -9.50
N LYS A 81 -16.95 -4.67 -9.67
CA LYS A 81 -17.89 -3.71 -9.08
C LYS A 81 -19.34 -3.93 -9.53
N THR A 82 -19.58 -4.44 -10.74
CA THR A 82 -20.95 -4.73 -11.22
C THR A 82 -21.66 -5.82 -10.40
N HIS A 83 -20.90 -6.63 -9.65
CA HIS A 83 -21.43 -7.70 -8.80
C HIS A 83 -21.60 -7.30 -7.33
N LEU A 84 -21.29 -6.06 -6.96
CA LEU A 84 -21.35 -5.57 -5.56
C LEU A 84 -22.62 -4.75 -5.26
N GLN A 85 -23.66 -4.86 -6.10
CA GLN A 85 -24.92 -4.12 -6.01
C GLN A 85 -26.09 -5.00 -5.57
#